data_AF-A0A920LEX2-F1
#
_entry.id   AF-A0A920LEX2-F1
#
_cell.length_a   1.000
_cell.length_b   1.000
_cell.length_c   1.000
_cell.angle_alpha   90.00
_cell.angle_beta   90.00
_cell.angle_gamma   90.00
#
_symmetry.space_group_name_H-M   'P 1'
#
loop_
_entity.id
_entity.type
_entity.pdbx_description
1 polymer ?
#
loop_
_entity_poly.entity_id
_entity_poly.type
_entity_poly.pdbx_seq_one_letter_code
_entity_poly.pdbx_strand_id
1 'polypeptide(L)' 'MDRITKKFPIGSKHKGSVRNFTNFGVFIELEEGIDGLIYIQIFMDKKIKHPSEFLSIEDKIDVVILRSRC' A
#
# COMPACT_ATOMS: atom_id res chain seq x y z
N MET A 1 23.63 5.94 -0.44
CA MET A 1 23.10 5.22 0.75
C MET A 1 21.61 5.42 0.81
N ASP A 2 20.90 4.30 0.81
CA ASP A 2 19.47 4.13 0.56
C ASP A 2 18.58 4.99 1.48
N ARG A 3 17.99 6.07 0.94
CA ARG A 3 17.13 6.99 1.70
C ARG A 3 15.78 6.35 2.07
N ILE A 4 15.39 5.30 1.35
CA ILE A 4 14.07 4.67 1.45
C ILE A 4 14.05 3.77 2.69
N THR A 5 15.06 2.91 2.87
CA THR A 5 15.14 2.01 4.05
C THR A 5 15.11 2.77 5.38
N LYS A 6 15.66 3.99 5.42
CA LYS A 6 15.72 4.81 6.64
C LYS A 6 14.40 5.55 6.93
N LYS A 7 13.62 5.88 5.89
CA LYS A 7 12.32 6.56 6.00
C LYS A 7 11.17 5.58 6.24
N PHE A 8 11.28 4.36 5.74
CA PHE A 8 10.22 3.33 5.76
C PHE A 8 10.68 2.07 6.49
N PRO A 9 10.88 2.13 7.83
CA PRO A 9 11.26 0.95 8.59
C PRO A 9 10.13 -0.08 8.63
N ILE A 10 10.47 -1.36 8.71
CA ILE A 10 9.48 -2.43 8.82
C ILE A 10 8.61 -2.19 10.07
N GLY A 11 7.29 -2.24 9.90
CA GLY A 11 6.30 -1.98 10.93
C GLY A 11 5.84 -0.52 11.05
N SER A 12 6.42 0.42 10.29
CA SER A 12 5.91 1.79 10.26
C SER A 12 4.58 1.89 9.54
N LYS A 13 3.72 2.78 10.06
CA LYS A 13 2.45 3.17 9.44
C LYS A 13 2.66 4.44 8.64
N HIS A 14 2.25 4.41 7.38
CA HIS A 14 2.26 5.58 6.51
C HIS A 14 0.90 5.74 5.86
N LYS A 15 0.57 6.98 5.49
CA LYS A 15 -0.61 7.25 4.67
C LYS A 15 -0.16 7.39 3.23
N GLY A 16 -0.77 6.62 2.35
CA GLY A 16 -0.54 6.72 0.92
C GLY A 16 -1.86 6.91 0.19
N SER A 17 -1.80 7.56 -0.96
CA SER A 17 -2.95 7.71 -1.85
C SER A 17 -2.91 6.62 -2.91
N VAL A 18 -4.06 5.99 -3.16
CA VAL A 18 -4.15 4.97 -4.19
C VAL A 18 -4.03 5.62 -5.56
N ARG A 19 -2.99 5.25 -6.30
CA ARG A 19 -2.74 5.79 -7.63
C ARG A 19 -3.30 4.88 -8.73
N ASN A 20 -3.24 3.56 -8.53
CA ASN A 20 -3.81 2.62 -9.48
C ASN A 20 -4.12 1.26 -8.85
N PHE A 21 -5.11 0.56 -9.41
CA PHE A 21 -5.45 -0.82 -9.05
C PHE A 21 -5.05 -1.76 -10.18
N THR A 22 -4.52 -2.92 -9.82
CA THR A 22 -4.18 -3.99 -10.76
C THR A 22 -4.70 -5.32 -10.24
N ASN A 23 -4.86 -6.32 -11.11
CA ASN A 23 -5.39 -7.63 -10.69
C ASN A 23 -4.51 -8.36 -9.66
N PHE A 24 -3.23 -7.98 -9.56
CA PHE A 24 -2.26 -8.58 -8.64
C PHE A 24 -1.92 -7.68 -7.45
N GLY A 25 -2.45 -6.45 -7.37
CA GLY A 25 -2.04 -5.51 -6.34
C GLY A 25 -2.60 -4.10 -6.47
N VAL A 26 -2.31 -3.26 -5.48
CA VAL A 26 -2.65 -1.84 -5.46
C VAL A 26 -1.37 -1.02 -5.43
N PHE A 27 -1.26 -0.05 -6.32
CA PHE A 27 -0.18 0.94 -6.31
C PHE A 27 -0.59 2.13 -5.45
N ILE A 28 0.22 2.41 -4.45
CA ILE A 28 0.05 3.50 -3.51
C ILE A 28 1.24 4.44 -3.67
N GLU A 29 0.97 5.73 -3.77
CA GLU A 29 2.01 6.75 -3.68
C GLU A 29 2.14 7.21 -2.23
N LEU A 30 3.34 7.14 -1.68
CA LEU A 30 3.63 7.53 -0.30
C LEU A 30 4.25 8.92 -0.22
N GLU A 31 5.20 9.22 -1.12
CA GLU A 31 5.94 10.47 -1.17
C GLU A 31 6.41 10.71 -2.62
N GLU A 32 6.82 11.94 -2.96
CA GLU A 32 7.26 12.28 -4.32
C GLU A 32 8.43 11.37 -4.77
N GLY A 33 8.14 10.49 -5.75
CA GLY A 33 9.10 9.53 -6.29
C GLY A 33 9.19 8.19 -5.54
N ILE A 34 8.27 7.91 -4.61
CA ILE A 34 8.23 6.65 -3.87
C ILE A 34 6.86 5.96 -4.08
N ASP A 35 6.87 4.96 -4.96
CA ASP A 35 5.75 4.08 -5.22
C ASP A 35 5.82 2.81 -4.36
N GLY A 36 4.75 2.53 -3.63
CA GLY A 36 4.55 1.31 -2.85
C GLY A 36 3.60 0.36 -3.58
N LEU A 37 4.05 -0.85 -3.87
CA LEU A 37 3.18 -1.92 -4.36
C LEU A 37 2.66 -2.74 -3.17
N ILE A 38 1.35 -2.75 -2.99
CA ILE A 38 0.67 -3.61 -2.03
C ILE A 38 0.18 -4.85 -2.77
N TYR A 39 0.77 -5.99 -2.43
CA TYR A 39 0.22 -7.28 -2.81
C TYR A 39 -0.97 -7.59 -1.88
N ILE A 40 -2.17 -7.38 -2.39
CA ILE A 40 -3.41 -7.75 -1.70
C ILE A 40 -3.62 -9.26 -1.81
N GLN A 41 -3.08 -10.01 -0.86
CA GLN A 41 -3.47 -11.39 -0.65
C GLN A 41 -4.76 -11.37 0.18
N ILE A 42 -5.90 -11.37 -0.51
CA ILE A 42 -7.23 -11.25 0.09
C ILE A 42 -7.45 -12.47 0.99
N PHE A 43 -7.13 -12.37 2.28
CA PHE A 43 -7.43 -13.40 3.26
C PHE A 43 -8.89 -13.22 3.64
N MET A 44 -9.73 -14.12 3.15
CA MET A 44 -11.18 -14.10 3.31
C MET A 44 -11.57 -14.48 4.75
N ASP A 45 -11.27 -13.59 5.70
CA ASP A 45 -11.74 -13.72 7.07
C ASP A 45 -12.36 -12.39 7.50
N LYS A 46 -13.69 -12.40 7.64
CA LYS A 46 -14.64 -11.28 7.86
C LYS A 46 -15.05 -10.47 6.62
N LYS A 47 -16.13 -10.91 5.97
CA LYS A 47 -17.13 -10.06 5.26
C LYS A 47 -16.55 -8.87 4.45
N ILE A 48 -15.65 -9.11 3.49
CA ILE A 48 -15.28 -8.10 2.49
C ILE A 48 -15.93 -8.50 1.18
N LYS A 49 -16.98 -7.78 0.78
CA LYS A 49 -17.79 -8.13 -0.40
C LYS A 49 -17.09 -7.77 -1.72
N HIS A 50 -16.28 -6.71 -1.78
CA HIS A 50 -15.30 -6.45 -2.85
C HIS A 50 -14.33 -5.36 -2.36
N PRO A 51 -13.00 -5.50 -2.54
CA PRO A 51 -12.03 -4.46 -2.15
C PRO A 51 -12.24 -3.13 -2.91
N SER A 52 -12.89 -3.19 -4.07
CA SER A 52 -13.23 -2.03 -4.90
C SER A 52 -14.37 -1.17 -4.35
N GLU A 53 -15.16 -1.63 -3.37
CA GLU A 53 -16.17 -0.80 -2.69
C GLU A 53 -15.59 -0.04 -1.49
N PHE A 54 -14.38 -0.39 -1.05
CA PHE A 54 -13.76 0.19 0.15
C PHE A 54 -12.59 1.12 -0.17
N LEU A 55 -12.07 1.07 -1.39
CA LEU A 55 -10.91 1.83 -1.84
C LEU A 55 -11.24 2.46 -3.19
N SER A 56 -11.29 3.79 -3.22
CA SER A 56 -11.39 4.55 -4.46
C SER A 56 -10.00 4.96 -4.94
N ILE A 57 -9.87 5.25 -6.24
CA ILE A 57 -8.67 5.93 -6.77
C ILE A 57 -8.59 7.27 -6.04
N GLU A 58 -7.37 7.68 -5.66
CA GLU A 58 -7.05 8.87 -4.83
C GLU A 58 -7.39 8.76 -3.33
N ASP A 59 -8.05 7.69 -2.90
CA ASP A 59 -8.37 7.50 -1.48
C ASP A 59 -7.11 7.35 -0.63
N LYS A 60 -7.13 7.94 0.58
CA LYS A 60 -5.99 7.95 1.49
C LYS A 60 -6.13 6.81 2.47
N ILE A 61 -5.25 5.82 2.34
CA ILE A 61 -5.24 4.66 3.22
C ILE A 61 -3.98 4.56 4.07
N ASP A 62 -4.18 4.09 5.29
CA ASP A 62 -3.11 3.76 6.21
C ASP A 62 -2.52 2.39 5.83
N VAL A 63 -1.25 2.39 5.48
CA VAL A 63 -0.49 1.21 5.04
C VAL A 63 0.64 0.93 6.02
N VAL A 64 0.95 -0.35 6.21
CA VAL A 64 2.04 -0.79 7.09
C VAL A 64 3.11 -1.46 6.24
N ILE A 65 4.37 -1.05 6.44
CA ILE A 65 5.51 -1.67 5.76
C ILE A 65 5.77 -3.04 6.38
N LEU A 66 5.38 -4.11 5.70
CA LEU A 66 5.64 -5.48 6.17
C LEU A 66 7.03 -5.98 5.75
N ARG A 67 7.47 -5.58 4.55
CA ARG A 67 8.77 -5.96 4.01
C ARG A 67 9.23 -4.94 2.98
N SER A 68 10.44 -4.42 3.15
CA SER A 68 11.14 -3.63 2.13
C SER A 68 12.25 -4.50 1.55
N ARG A 69 12.28 -4.65 0.22
CA ARG A 69 13.45 -5.15 -0.50
C ARG A 69 14.03 -3.95 -1.27
N CYS A 70 15.19 -3.48 -0.85
CA CYS A 70 16.03 -2.60 -1.66
C CYS A 70 16.85 -3.45 -2.65
#